data_AF-A0A0F9SR57-F1
#
_entry.id   AF-A0A0F9SR57-F1
#
_cell.length_a   1.000
_cell.length_b   1.000
_cell.length_c   1.000
_cell.angle_alpha   90.00
_cell.angle_beta   90.00
_cell.angle_gamma   90.00
#
_symmetry.space_group_name_H-M   'P 1'
#
loop_
_entity.id
_entity.type
_entity.pdbx_description
1 polymer ?
#
loop_
_entity_poly.entity_id
_entity_poly.type
_entity_poly.pdbx_seq_one_letter_code
_entity_poly.pdbx_strand_id
1 'polypeptide(L)'
;MWDLPTNFTVGNSTQTVDGIGSIFQYAQYATNDWFGMGIILMIWLISFGVGAMVNVGRAFASASFIALVFSVYFARIGAVNPTIPFILLIATIAGFFWAKGERVASY
;
A
#
# COMPACT_ATOMS: atom_id res chain seq x y z
N MET A 1 0.65 -11.30 -30.29
CA MET A 1 1.17 -11.57 -28.94
C MET A 1 1.85 -10.28 -28.49
N TRP A 2 1.46 -9.74 -27.34
CA TRP A 2 2.20 -8.66 -26.69
C TRP A 2 3.33 -9.35 -25.91
N ASP A 3 4.54 -9.36 -26.45
CA ASP A 3 5.69 -9.90 -25.75
C ASP A 3 6.07 -8.92 -24.65
N LEU A 4 5.86 -9.33 -23.40
CA LEU A 4 6.38 -8.61 -22.25
C LEU A 4 7.92 -8.59 -22.37
N PRO A 5 8.56 -7.44 -22.13
CA PRO A 5 10.01 -7.36 -22.18
C PRO A 5 10.59 -8.36 -21.18
N THR A 6 11.54 -9.18 -21.64
CA THR A 6 12.16 -10.23 -20.83
C THR A 6 13.07 -9.65 -19.74
N ASN A 7 13.51 -8.39 -19.90
CA ASN A 7 14.44 -7.72 -19.00
C ASN A 7 14.03 -6.25 -18.79
N PHE A 8 14.23 -5.71 -17.59
CA PHE A 8 14.11 -4.27 -17.30
C PHE A 8 15.21 -3.83 -16.32
N THR A 9 15.66 -2.57 -16.45
CA THR A 9 16.73 -2.02 -15.61
C THR A 9 16.16 -1.02 -14.61
N VAL A 10 16.31 -1.31 -13.32
CA VAL A 10 15.96 -0.38 -12.23
C VAL A 10 17.26 0.00 -11.52
N GLY A 11 17.63 1.28 -11.60
CA GLY A 11 18.94 1.74 -11.11
C GLY A 11 20.09 1.10 -11.90
N ASN A 12 21.03 0.43 -11.21
CA ASN A 12 22.21 -0.22 -11.79
C ASN A 12 22.03 -1.75 -11.99
N SER A 13 20.81 -2.28 -11.87
CA SER A 13 20.56 -3.72 -11.94
C SER A 13 19.54 -4.06 -13.01
N THR A 14 19.92 -4.93 -13.93
CA THR A 14 19.04 -5.55 -14.92
C THR A 14 18.37 -6.75 -14.27
N GLN A 15 17.04 -6.74 -14.19
CA GLN A 15 16.24 -7.84 -13.67
C GLN A 15 15.54 -8.57 -14.81
N THR A 16 15.49 -9.90 -14.75
CA THR A 16 14.71 -10.72 -15.68
C THR A 16 13.28 -10.88 -15.19
N VAL A 17 12.31 -10.87 -16.11
CA VAL A 17 10.89 -11.07 -15.80
C VAL A 17 10.60 -12.57 -15.71
N ASP A 18 11.12 -13.23 -14.67
CA ASP A 18 10.97 -14.70 -14.47
C ASP A 18 9.90 -15.12 -13.44
N GLY A 19 9.01 -14.21 -12.99
CA GLY A 19 7.94 -14.58 -12.06
C GLY A 19 6.99 -13.44 -11.68
N ILE A 20 5.98 -13.76 -10.87
CA ILE A 20 4.96 -12.79 -10.44
C ILE A 20 5.62 -11.57 -9.78
N GLY A 21 6.59 -11.78 -8.88
CA GLY A 21 7.30 -10.67 -8.21
C GLY A 21 8.00 -9.70 -9.17
N SER A 22 8.64 -10.20 -10.24
CA SER A 22 9.32 -9.36 -11.23
C SER A 22 8.35 -8.68 -12.21
N ILE A 23 7.16 -9.25 -12.44
CA ILE A 23 6.07 -8.57 -13.16
C ILE A 23 5.56 -7.35 -12.38
N PHE A 24 5.38 -7.48 -11.05
CA PHE A 24 4.98 -6.34 -10.20
C PHE A 24 6.05 -5.23 -10.18
N GLN A 25 7.32 -5.59 -10.15
CA GLN A 25 8.43 -4.64 -10.27
C GLN A 25 8.48 -3.95 -11.64
N TYR A 26 8.26 -4.70 -12.72
CA TYR A 26 8.19 -4.13 -14.08
C TYR A 26 7.02 -3.15 -14.20
N ALA A 27 5.84 -3.50 -13.69
CA ALA A 27 4.69 -2.61 -13.68
C ALA A 27 4.95 -1.35 -12.85
N GLN A 28 5.63 -1.47 -11.71
CA GLN A 28 6.06 -0.34 -10.89
C GLN A 28 7.06 0.56 -11.62
N TYR A 29 8.03 -0.03 -12.32
CA TYR A 29 8.99 0.69 -13.15
C TYR A 29 8.32 1.42 -14.33
N ALA A 30 7.49 0.71 -15.09
CA ALA A 30 6.79 1.25 -16.26
C ALA A 30 5.83 2.40 -15.90
N THR A 31 5.30 2.39 -14.68
CA THR A 31 4.36 3.41 -14.20
C THR A 31 4.99 4.48 -13.30
N ASN A 32 6.33 4.51 -13.13
CA ASN A 32 7.02 5.47 -12.27
C ASN A 32 6.45 5.53 -10.84
N ASP A 33 6.40 4.39 -10.17
CA ASP A 33 5.91 4.22 -8.81
C ASP A 33 4.38 4.27 -8.56
N TRP A 34 3.58 4.56 -9.58
CA TRP A 34 2.14 4.72 -9.44
C TRP A 34 1.36 3.42 -9.27
N PHE A 35 1.84 2.31 -9.84
CA PHE A 35 1.13 1.03 -9.80
C PHE A 35 0.99 0.48 -8.37
N GLY A 36 2.10 0.42 -7.64
CA GLY A 36 2.14 -0.03 -6.26
C GLY A 36 1.35 0.90 -5.33
N MET A 37 1.42 2.22 -5.54
CA MET A 37 0.57 3.16 -4.82
C MET A 37 -0.92 2.92 -5.09
N GLY A 38 -1.30 2.70 -6.35
CA GLY A 38 -2.68 2.43 -6.74
C GLY A 38 -3.25 1.18 -6.08
N ILE A 39 -2.46 0.09 -6.03
CA ILE A 39 -2.88 -1.15 -5.35
C ILE A 39 -3.08 -0.92 -3.85
N ILE A 40 -2.12 -0.26 -3.19
CA ILE A 40 -2.22 0.06 -1.76
C ILE A 40 -3.45 0.94 -1.48
N LEU A 41 -3.69 1.94 -2.32
CA LEU A 41 -4.81 2.85 -2.17
C LEU A 41 -6.15 2.13 -2.35
N MET A 42 -6.24 1.18 -3.28
CA MET A 42 -7.41 0.32 -3.43
C MET A 42 -7.64 -0.57 -2.21
N ILE A 43 -6.60 -1.21 -1.67
CA ILE A 43 -6.69 -2.01 -0.43
C ILE A 43 -7.18 -1.13 0.72
N TRP A 44 -6.63 0.08 0.83
CA TRP A 44 -7.03 1.03 1.86
C TRP A 44 -8.49 1.46 1.71
N LEU A 45 -8.94 1.85 0.51
CA LEU A 45 -10.32 2.26 0.24
C LEU A 45 -11.32 1.15 0.51
N ILE A 46 -11.03 -0.09 0.09
CA ILE A 46 -11.91 -1.23 0.34
C ILE A 46 -12.02 -1.50 1.84
N SER A 47 -10.88 -1.53 2.54
CA SER A 47 -10.83 -1.76 3.99
C SER A 47 -11.54 -0.64 4.77
N PHE A 48 -11.37 0.60 4.33
CA PHE A 48 -12.03 1.76 4.92
C PHE A 48 -13.54 1.72 4.65
N GLY A 49 -13.96 1.45 3.41
CA GLY A 49 -15.37 1.41 3.03
C GLY A 49 -16.18 0.37 3.82
N VAL A 50 -15.59 -0.78 4.14
CA VAL A 50 -16.23 -1.80 4.99
C VAL A 50 -16.40 -1.32 6.43
N GLY A 51 -15.42 -0.59 6.98
CA GLY A 51 -15.47 -0.12 8.37
C GLY A 51 -16.20 1.21 8.58
N ALA A 52 -16.24 2.07 7.56
CA ALA A 52 -16.69 3.46 7.65
C ALA A 52 -18.18 3.58 7.99
N MET A 53 -18.98 2.55 7.70
CA MET A 53 -20.41 2.52 8.01
C MET A 53 -20.70 2.45 9.53
N VAL A 54 -19.72 2.08 10.36
CA VAL A 54 -19.92 1.85 11.80
C VAL A 54 -19.20 2.89 12.66
N ASN A 55 -17.90 3.12 12.42
CA ASN A 55 -17.11 4.11 13.16
C ASN A 55 -15.94 4.58 12.29
N VAL A 56 -15.95 5.86 11.90
CA VAL A 56 -14.97 6.42 10.96
C VAL A 56 -13.55 6.39 11.52
N GLY A 57 -13.33 6.78 12.78
CA GLY A 57 -11.99 6.76 13.39
C GLY A 57 -11.41 5.35 13.48
N ARG A 58 -12.20 4.35 13.89
CA ARG A 58 -11.76 2.95 13.94
C ARG A 58 -11.52 2.36 12.55
N ALA A 59 -12.38 2.70 11.59
CA ALA A 59 -12.24 2.28 10.19
C ALA A 59 -10.97 2.83 9.55
N PHE A 60 -10.66 4.11 9.80
CA PHE A 60 -9.43 4.73 9.31
C PHE A 60 -8.18 4.05 9.90
N ALA A 61 -8.18 3.78 11.21
CA ALA A 61 -7.07 3.07 11.87
C ALA A 61 -6.88 1.66 11.32
N SER A 62 -7.97 0.88 11.18
CA SER A 62 -7.89 -0.50 10.67
C SER A 62 -7.51 -0.55 9.20
N ALA A 63 -8.05 0.34 8.36
CA ALA A 63 -7.71 0.42 6.94
C ALA A 63 -6.24 0.80 6.72
N SER A 64 -5.74 1.77 7.49
CA SER A 64 -4.34 2.20 7.45
C SER A 64 -3.40 1.08 7.91
N PHE A 65 -3.79 0.32 8.93
CA PHE A 65 -3.02 -0.84 9.41
C PHE A 65 -2.98 -1.99 8.39
N ILE A 66 -4.13 -2.32 7.78
CA ILE A 66 -4.18 -3.37 6.74
C ILE A 66 -3.32 -2.96 5.55
N ALA A 67 -3.48 -1.72 5.07
CA ALA A 67 -2.66 -1.17 3.99
C ALA A 67 -1.16 -1.18 4.35
N LEU A 68 -0.80 -0.91 5.61
CA LEU A 68 0.58 -0.98 6.10
C LEU A 68 1.17 -2.38 5.93
N VAL A 69 0.46 -3.44 6.34
CA VAL A 69 0.95 -4.83 6.20
C VAL A 69 1.24 -5.17 4.75
N PHE A 70 0.33 -4.84 3.83
CA PHE A 70 0.54 -5.06 2.41
C PHE A 70 1.66 -4.19 1.84
N SER A 71 1.79 -2.94 2.30
CA SER A 71 2.86 -2.04 1.84
C SER A 71 4.26 -2.52 2.23
N VAL A 72 4.43 -3.14 3.41
CA VAL A 72 5.71 -3.71 3.84
C VAL A 72 6.08 -4.90 2.93
N TYR A 73 5.09 -5.74 2.59
CA TYR A 73 5.30 -6.84 1.65
C TYR A 73 5.68 -6.33 0.26
N PHE A 74 4.95 -5.35 -0.28
CA PHE A 74 5.23 -4.77 -1.59
C PHE A 74 6.54 -3.99 -1.66
N ALA A 75 6.93 -3.32 -0.58
CA ALA A 75 8.24 -2.66 -0.48
C ALA A 75 9.38 -3.69 -0.52
N ARG A 76 9.23 -4.85 0.12
CA ARG A 76 10.24 -5.92 0.12
C ARG A 76 10.50 -6.47 -1.29
N ILE A 77 9.47 -6.59 -2.10
CA ILE A 77 9.59 -7.03 -3.49
C ILE A 77 9.88 -5.87 -4.45
N GLY A 78 10.16 -4.66 -3.98
CA GLY A 78 10.46 -3.51 -4.84
C GLY A 78 9.28 -3.04 -5.71
N ALA A 79 8.05 -3.44 -5.36
CA ALA A 79 6.85 -3.06 -6.08
C ALA A 79 6.25 -1.75 -5.56
N VAL A 80 6.77 -1.18 -4.47
CA VAL A 80 6.35 0.08 -3.85
C VAL A 80 7.55 0.80 -3.25
N ASN A 81 7.55 2.13 -3.30
CA ASN A 81 8.57 2.96 -2.68
C ASN A 81 8.58 2.78 -1.13
N PRO A 82 9.75 2.60 -0.49
CA PRO A 82 9.86 2.39 0.95
C PRO A 82 9.31 3.54 1.81
N THR A 83 9.04 4.72 1.24
CA THR A 83 8.38 5.84 1.95
C THR A 83 6.92 5.56 2.29
N ILE A 84 6.21 4.76 1.49
CA ILE A 84 4.78 4.46 1.68
C ILE A 84 4.47 3.75 3.00
N PRO A 85 5.17 2.67 3.42
CA PRO A 85 4.94 2.06 4.72
C PRO A 85 5.18 3.03 5.89
N PHE A 86 6.12 3.98 5.79
CA PHE A 86 6.29 5.00 6.83
C PHE A 86 5.06 5.92 6.94
N ILE A 87 4.50 6.37 5.81
CA ILE A 87 3.30 7.21 5.80
C ILE A 87 2.12 6.44 6.41
N LEU A 88 1.93 5.17 6.03
CA LEU A 88 0.84 4.34 6.53
C LEU A 88 1.00 4.01 8.03
N LEU A 89 2.22 3.89 8.52
CA LEU A 89 2.49 3.74 9.95
C LEU A 89 2.02 4.98 10.72
N ILE A 90 2.39 6.18 10.26
CA ILE A 90 1.95 7.44 10.86
C ILE A 90 0.42 7.56 10.80
N ALA A 91 -0.18 7.27 9.65
CA ALA A 91 -1.64 7.28 9.47
C ALA A 91 -2.35 6.30 10.42
N THR A 92 -1.78 5.11 10.63
CA THR A 92 -2.30 4.13 11.58
C THR A 92 -2.29 4.68 13.01
N ILE A 93 -1.16 5.26 13.45
CA ILE A 93 -1.03 5.85 14.78
C ILE A 93 -2.02 7.01 14.97
N ALA A 94 -2.11 7.91 13.98
CA ALA A 94 -3.06 9.03 14.01
C ALA A 94 -4.52 8.53 14.10
N GLY A 95 -4.87 7.51 13.32
CA GLY A 95 -6.19 6.86 13.36
C GLY A 95 -6.51 6.27 14.74
N PHE A 96 -5.53 5.64 15.39
CA PHE A 96 -5.70 5.12 16.75
C PHE A 96 -6.02 6.23 17.77
N PHE A 97 -5.32 7.36 17.72
CA PHE A 97 -5.59 8.49 18.61
C PHE A 97 -6.97 9.13 18.34
N TRP A 98 -7.34 9.25 17.07
CA TRP A 98 -8.67 9.73 16.69
C TRP A 98 -9.77 8.80 17.22
N ALA A 99 -9.68 7.49 16.94
CA ALA A 99 -10.63 6.51 17.42
C ALA A 99 -10.76 6.48 18.96
N LYS A 100 -9.67 6.77 19.68
CA LYS A 100 -9.68 6.90 21.14
C LYS A 100 -10.46 8.15 21.57
N GLY A 101 -10.31 9.28 20.88
CA GLY A 101 -11.04 10.51 21.16
C GLY A 101 -12.56 10.37 20.97
N GLU A 102 -13.00 9.66 19.94
CA GLU A 102 -14.43 9.41 19.69
C GLU A 102 -15.13 8.68 20.85
N ARG A 103 -14.43 7.74 21.51
CA ARG A 103 -14.98 7.02 22.68
C ARG A 103 -15.13 7.89 23.92
N VAL A 104 -14.38 8.98 24.04
CA VAL A 104 -14.41 9.86 25.23
C VAL A 104 -15.52 10.91 25.10
N ALA A 105 -15.88 11.32 23.88
CA ALA A 105 -16.91 12.33 23.63
C ALA A 105 -18.36 11.80 23.70
N SER A 106 -18.56 10.48 23.78
CA SER A 106 -19.88 9.83 23.80
C SER A 106 -20.42 9.51 25.20
N TYR A 107 -19.86 10.11 26.26
CA TYR A 107 -20.35 10.06 27.64
C TYR A 107 -20.81 11.45 28.09
#